data_AF-A0A358APW3-F1
#
_entry.id   AF-A0A358APW3-F1
#
_cell.length_a   1.000
_cell.length_b   1.000
_cell.length_c   1.000
_cell.angle_alpha   90.00
_cell.angle_beta   90.00
_cell.angle_gamma   90.00
#
_symmetry.space_group_name_H-M   'P 1'
#
loop_
_entity.id
_entity.type
_entity.pdbx_description
1 polymer ?
#
loop_
_entity_poly.entity_id
_entity_poly.type
_entity_poly.pdbx_seq_one_letter_code
_entity_poly.pdbx_strand_id
1 'polypeptide(L)'
;MNAQPGSAGIDPSGGNYVQLVPNQANQFGYQVLNNTFDVRGNFSVSGYFNPTNLSSNGSGNSGDWIGLILLPVDPSNVAVSASYGGGGLGIAGIQNALALGVDMYQNVSNPNYNDPSPGPFAALRWTGSSGTPQPLGATGLYTSQQNLMQWGKALRYTLNYFYNGGDAYLTGSITDSNNAANTFTFDTRGKLGITLPPQ
;
A
#
# COMPACT_ATOMS: atom_id res chain seq x y z
N MET A 1 18.60 -6.42 4.95
CA MET A 1 17.35 -6.40 5.75
C MET A 1 16.98 -7.83 6.08
N ASN A 2 16.28 -8.06 7.19
CA ASN A 2 15.84 -9.39 7.61
C ASN A 2 14.33 -9.53 7.37
N ALA A 3 13.91 -10.62 6.70
CA ALA A 3 12.50 -10.97 6.56
C ALA A 3 11.98 -11.48 7.91
N GLN A 4 10.84 -10.98 8.37
CA GLN A 4 10.12 -11.56 9.51
C GLN A 4 8.66 -11.79 9.11
N PRO A 5 8.10 -12.99 9.34
CA PRO A 5 6.65 -13.17 9.35
C PRO A 5 6.06 -12.24 10.40
N GLY A 6 4.93 -11.60 10.11
CA GLY A 6 4.30 -10.72 11.08
C GLY A 6 3.91 -11.48 12.36
N SER A 7 4.12 -10.88 13.53
CA SER A 7 3.74 -11.48 14.81
C SER A 7 2.33 -11.06 15.22
N ALA A 8 1.50 -12.00 15.68
CA ALA A 8 0.21 -11.67 16.25
C ALA A 8 0.37 -10.83 17.53
N GLY A 9 -0.42 -9.77 17.68
CA GLY A 9 -0.42 -8.88 18.83
C GLY A 9 -1.82 -8.34 19.15
N ILE A 10 -1.95 -7.73 20.32
CA ILE A 10 -3.16 -7.02 20.77
C ILE A 10 -2.91 -5.53 20.73
N ASP A 11 -3.70 -4.80 19.94
CA ASP A 11 -3.52 -3.36 19.77
C ASP A 11 -3.88 -2.60 21.07
N PRO A 12 -3.53 -1.31 21.20
CA PRO A 12 -3.84 -0.55 22.40
C PRO A 12 -5.34 -0.45 22.75
N SER A 13 -6.23 -0.80 21.82
CA SER A 13 -7.69 -0.86 22.00
C SER A 13 -8.23 -2.29 22.21
N GLY A 14 -7.37 -3.31 22.31
CA GLY A 14 -7.76 -4.70 22.55
C GLY A 14 -8.04 -5.52 21.29
N GLY A 15 -7.83 -4.98 20.09
CA GLY A 15 -8.03 -5.68 18.82
C GLY A 15 -6.86 -6.60 18.44
N ASN A 16 -7.12 -7.71 17.76
CA ASN A 16 -6.07 -8.53 17.18
C ASN A 16 -5.45 -7.82 15.97
N TYR A 17 -4.12 -7.70 15.94
CA TYR A 17 -3.37 -7.21 14.78
C TYR A 17 -2.16 -8.10 14.49
N VAL A 18 -1.61 -7.95 13.28
CA VAL A 18 -0.34 -8.55 12.90
C VAL A 18 0.69 -7.43 12.84
N GLN A 19 1.70 -7.48 13.70
CA GLN A 19 2.84 -6.58 13.64
C GLN A 19 3.74 -7.00 12.48
N LEU A 20 3.81 -6.19 11.42
CA LEU A 20 4.65 -6.50 10.26
C LEU A 20 6.15 -6.29 10.55
N VAL A 21 6.51 -5.19 11.22
CA VAL A 21 7.90 -4.89 11.57
C VAL A 21 7.99 -4.29 12.98
N PRO A 22 9.06 -4.58 13.75
CA PRO A 22 9.38 -3.81 14.95
C PRO A 22 9.92 -2.42 14.55
N ASN A 23 9.90 -1.46 15.49
CA ASN A 23 10.52 -0.15 15.31
C ASN A 23 12.06 -0.25 15.36
N GLN A 24 12.66 -0.77 14.28
CA GLN A 24 14.09 -0.97 14.09
C GLN A 24 14.47 -0.71 12.64
N ALA A 25 15.73 -0.34 12.40
CA ALA A 25 16.23 -0.16 11.04
C ALA A 25 16.27 -1.49 10.26
N ASN A 26 16.17 -1.39 8.93
CA ASN A 26 16.38 -2.49 7.98
C ASN A 26 15.45 -3.70 8.17
N GLN A 27 14.18 -3.44 8.47
CA GLN A 27 13.15 -4.46 8.61
C GLN A 27 12.21 -4.46 7.40
N PHE A 28 11.73 -5.64 7.03
CA PHE A 28 10.55 -5.78 6.19
C PHE A 28 9.75 -6.99 6.67
N GLY A 29 8.44 -6.91 6.55
CA GLY A 29 7.54 -7.98 6.94
C GLY A 29 6.28 -7.95 6.11
N TYR A 30 5.69 -9.12 5.95
CA TYR A 30 4.49 -9.32 5.17
C TYR A 30 3.61 -10.36 5.84
N GLN A 31 2.32 -10.29 5.56
CA GLN A 31 1.37 -11.34 5.88
C GLN A 31 0.64 -11.68 4.59
N VAL A 32 0.57 -12.98 4.31
CA VAL A 32 -0.07 -13.52 3.12
C VAL A 32 -1.37 -14.21 3.51
N LEU A 33 -2.39 -14.05 2.68
CA LEU A 33 -3.54 -14.94 2.66
C LEU A 33 -3.18 -16.16 1.81
N ASN A 34 -3.23 -17.35 2.40
CA ASN A 34 -2.91 -18.61 1.70
C ASN A 34 -4.01 -19.05 0.71
N ASN A 35 -5.04 -18.23 0.52
CA ASN A 35 -6.09 -18.44 -0.47
C ASN A 35 -5.98 -17.38 -1.56
N THR A 36 -6.10 -17.80 -2.81
CA THR A 36 -6.15 -16.92 -3.97
C THR A 36 -7.59 -16.43 -4.19
N PHE A 37 -7.75 -15.15 -4.53
CA PHE A 37 -9.04 -14.63 -4.98
C PHE A 37 -9.30 -15.05 -6.44
N ASP A 38 -10.51 -15.53 -6.72
CA ASP A 38 -10.98 -15.69 -8.10
C ASP A 38 -11.41 -14.32 -8.64
N VAL A 39 -10.55 -13.72 -9.47
CA VAL A 39 -10.76 -12.37 -10.00
C VAL A 39 -11.73 -12.33 -11.21
N ARG A 40 -12.38 -13.47 -11.52
CA ARG A 40 -13.53 -13.50 -12.44
C ARG A 40 -14.82 -13.04 -11.76
N GLY A 41 -14.80 -12.84 -10.45
CA GLY A 41 -15.89 -12.25 -9.67
C GLY A 41 -15.46 -10.96 -8.97
N ASN A 42 -16.46 -10.23 -8.50
CA ASN A 42 -16.23 -9.05 -7.66
C ASN A 42 -15.78 -9.50 -6.26
N PHE A 43 -14.86 -8.75 -5.67
CA PHE A 43 -14.48 -8.96 -4.27
C PHE A 43 -14.21 -7.63 -3.56
N SER A 44 -14.28 -7.65 -2.23
CA SER A 44 -13.96 -6.52 -1.38
C SER A 44 -13.06 -6.97 -0.24
N VAL A 45 -12.06 -6.15 0.07
CA VAL A 45 -11.18 -6.31 1.22
C VAL A 45 -11.25 -5.04 2.05
N SER A 46 -11.54 -5.20 3.34
CA SER A 46 -11.54 -4.09 4.29
C SER A 46 -10.78 -4.49 5.55
N GLY A 47 -10.23 -3.48 6.22
CA GLY A 47 -9.44 -3.67 7.42
C GLY A 47 -8.92 -2.34 7.92
N TYR A 48 -7.87 -2.41 8.75
CA TYR A 48 -7.20 -1.22 9.23
C TYR A 48 -5.68 -1.40 9.28
N PHE A 49 -4.96 -0.32 9.03
CA PHE A 49 -3.53 -0.21 9.33
C PHE A 49 -3.38 0.50 10.68
N ASN A 50 -2.35 0.12 11.44
CA ASN A 50 -2.02 0.78 12.70
C ASN A 50 -0.56 1.27 12.70
N PRO A 51 -0.20 2.29 11.89
CA PRO A 51 1.14 2.84 11.91
C PRO A 51 1.42 3.50 13.27
N THR A 52 2.20 2.83 14.12
CA THR A 52 2.67 3.41 15.37
C THR A 52 3.81 4.38 15.06
N ASN A 53 3.69 5.63 15.51
CA ASN A 53 4.70 6.70 15.32
C ASN A 53 4.80 7.25 13.89
N LEU A 54 3.68 7.76 13.35
CA LEU A 54 3.69 8.71 12.24
C LEU A 54 4.32 10.04 12.71
N SER A 55 5.61 10.05 13.04
CA SER A 55 6.34 11.29 13.34
C SER A 55 6.59 12.08 12.05
N SER A 56 6.50 13.39 12.17
CA SER A 56 6.43 14.39 11.11
C SER A 56 7.33 14.18 9.88
N ASN A 57 6.69 14.29 8.72
CA ASN A 57 7.22 14.91 7.50
C ASN A 57 8.59 14.43 7.02
N GLY A 58 8.78 13.11 6.83
CA GLY A 58 9.95 12.51 6.17
C GLY A 58 11.34 12.92 6.69
N SER A 59 11.40 13.57 7.86
CA SER A 59 12.60 14.21 8.42
C SER A 59 13.11 13.49 9.66
N GLY A 60 12.26 12.66 10.28
CA GLY A 60 12.68 11.52 11.09
C GLY A 60 12.62 10.25 10.23
N ASN A 61 13.54 9.32 10.43
CA ASN A 61 13.63 8.01 9.74
C ASN A 61 12.43 7.06 10.03
N SER A 62 11.21 7.56 10.11
CA SER A 62 9.97 6.83 10.43
C SER A 62 9.29 6.21 9.19
N GLY A 63 10.07 5.91 8.15
CA GLY A 63 9.64 5.20 6.93
C GLY A 63 9.59 3.67 7.09
N ASP A 64 9.10 2.91 6.11
CA ASP A 64 8.94 3.32 4.70
C ASP A 64 7.48 3.28 4.22
N TRP A 65 6.76 2.17 4.42
CA TRP A 65 5.43 1.96 3.87
C TRP A 65 4.63 0.95 4.70
N ILE A 66 3.31 1.13 4.75
CA ILE A 66 2.36 0.10 5.18
C ILE A 66 1.20 0.04 4.20
N GLY A 67 0.81 -1.15 3.78
CA GLY A 67 -0.27 -1.29 2.81
C GLY A 67 -0.75 -2.72 2.58
N LEU A 68 -1.87 -2.79 1.87
CA LEU A 68 -2.43 -3.99 1.26
C LEU A 68 -1.83 -4.14 -0.14
N ILE A 69 -1.38 -5.34 -0.47
CA ILE A 69 -0.79 -5.64 -1.77
C ILE A 69 -1.62 -6.71 -2.48
N LEU A 70 -1.95 -6.48 -3.75
CA LEU A 70 -2.57 -7.45 -4.65
C LEU A 70 -1.56 -7.87 -5.70
N LEU A 71 -1.37 -9.18 -5.84
CA LEU A 71 -0.27 -9.76 -6.61
C LEU A 71 -0.80 -10.80 -7.58
N PRO A 72 -0.32 -10.81 -8.83
CA PRO A 72 -0.66 -11.85 -9.81
C PRO A 72 0.23 -13.10 -9.70
N VAL A 73 1.09 -13.16 -8.67
CA VAL A 73 2.03 -14.26 -8.43
C VAL A 73 1.63 -15.04 -7.19
N ASP A 74 2.12 -16.27 -7.10
CA ASP A 74 2.01 -17.07 -5.88
C ASP A 74 2.51 -16.24 -4.68
N PRO A 75 1.70 -16.12 -3.61
CA PRO A 75 2.07 -15.35 -2.43
C PRO A 75 3.38 -15.77 -1.74
N SER A 76 3.87 -16.98 -1.99
CA SER A 76 5.20 -17.44 -1.51
C SER A 76 6.38 -16.77 -2.24
N ASN A 77 6.14 -16.13 -3.38
CA ASN A 77 7.16 -15.43 -4.18
C ASN A 77 7.24 -13.93 -3.90
N VAL A 78 6.55 -13.44 -2.86
CA VAL A 78 6.42 -12.02 -2.53
C VAL A 78 7.55 -11.59 -1.60
N ALA A 79 8.08 -10.39 -1.82
CA ALA A 79 9.09 -9.78 -0.96
C ALA A 79 10.33 -10.66 -0.70
N VAL A 80 10.73 -11.52 -1.66
CA VAL A 80 11.86 -12.46 -1.53
C VAL A 80 13.23 -11.79 -1.42
N SER A 81 13.30 -10.46 -1.45
CA SER A 81 14.55 -9.71 -1.30
C SER A 81 14.35 -8.39 -0.56
N ALA A 82 15.36 -7.99 0.21
CA ALA A 82 15.45 -6.69 0.86
C ALA A 82 15.30 -5.51 -0.12
N SER A 83 15.67 -5.69 -1.39
CA SER A 83 15.52 -4.68 -2.45
C SER A 83 14.07 -4.32 -2.77
N TYR A 84 13.09 -5.06 -2.25
CA TYR A 84 11.67 -4.80 -2.43
C TYR A 84 11.01 -4.08 -1.25
N GLY A 85 11.72 -3.94 -0.12
CA GLY A 85 11.35 -3.03 0.98
C GLY A 85 11.69 -1.57 0.65
N GLY A 86 11.63 -0.67 1.62
CA GLY A 86 11.92 0.75 1.35
C GLY A 86 10.92 1.37 0.39
N GLY A 87 11.41 2.25 -0.49
CA GLY A 87 10.65 2.83 -1.60
C GLY A 87 10.13 1.81 -2.64
N GLY A 88 10.51 0.53 -2.54
CA GLY A 88 9.94 -0.55 -3.36
C GLY A 88 8.52 -0.98 -2.94
N LEU A 89 8.05 -0.54 -1.77
CA LEU A 89 6.69 -0.72 -1.22
C LEU A 89 6.18 -2.18 -1.17
N GLY A 90 7.07 -3.16 -1.26
CA GLY A 90 6.74 -4.58 -1.35
C GLY A 90 6.27 -5.07 -2.73
N ILE A 91 6.21 -4.19 -3.74
CA ILE A 91 5.77 -4.53 -5.11
C ILE A 91 6.86 -4.44 -6.17
N ALA A 92 7.99 -3.78 -5.88
CA ALA A 92 9.10 -3.70 -6.81
C ALA A 92 9.57 -5.11 -7.24
N GLY A 93 9.92 -5.25 -8.52
CA GLY A 93 10.31 -6.53 -9.14
C GLY A 93 9.15 -7.47 -9.49
N ILE A 94 7.93 -7.19 -9.04
CA ILE A 94 6.74 -8.01 -9.34
C ILE A 94 5.97 -7.34 -10.46
N GLN A 95 5.73 -8.02 -11.58
CA GLN A 95 4.96 -7.47 -12.69
C GLN A 95 3.47 -7.39 -12.34
N ASN A 96 2.79 -6.33 -12.79
CA ASN A 96 1.34 -6.14 -12.63
C ASN A 96 0.82 -6.24 -11.17
N ALA A 97 1.69 -5.94 -10.20
CA ALA A 97 1.36 -5.80 -8.79
C ALA A 97 0.70 -4.45 -8.47
N LEU A 98 -0.13 -4.43 -7.43
CA LEU A 98 -0.81 -3.24 -6.91
C LEU A 98 -0.60 -3.13 -5.41
N ALA A 99 -0.39 -1.90 -4.91
CA ALA A 99 -0.25 -1.61 -3.49
C ALA A 99 -1.13 -0.42 -3.10
N LEU A 100 -2.07 -0.63 -2.16
CA LEU A 100 -2.86 0.41 -1.53
C LEU A 100 -2.36 0.62 -0.11
N GLY A 101 -2.02 1.84 0.27
CA GLY A 101 -1.47 2.07 1.61
C GLY A 101 -1.03 3.50 1.85
N VAL A 102 -0.21 3.65 2.89
CA VAL A 102 0.38 4.92 3.31
C VAL A 102 1.89 4.86 3.17
N ASP A 103 2.40 5.79 2.38
CA ASP A 103 3.83 6.01 2.16
C ASP A 103 4.30 7.09 3.10
N MET A 104 5.26 6.75 3.97
CA MET A 104 5.75 7.61 5.04
C MET A 104 7.07 8.29 4.67
N TYR A 105 7.71 7.86 3.58
CA TYR A 105 9.05 8.32 3.21
C TYR A 105 9.10 8.76 1.75
N GLN A 106 9.44 10.03 1.52
CA GLN A 106 9.49 10.56 0.16
C GLN A 106 10.80 10.20 -0.55
N ASN A 107 10.73 9.31 -1.52
CA ASN A 107 11.85 8.94 -2.39
C ASN A 107 11.94 9.84 -3.64
N VAL A 108 12.33 11.11 -3.48
CA VAL A 108 12.49 12.07 -4.61
C VAL A 108 13.67 11.77 -5.53
N SER A 109 14.73 11.12 -5.04
CA SER A 109 15.97 10.91 -5.80
C SER A 109 15.91 9.71 -6.74
N ASN A 110 14.89 8.85 -6.62
CA ASN A 110 14.71 7.71 -7.52
C ASN A 110 13.63 8.05 -8.57
N PRO A 111 13.99 8.21 -9.86
CA PRO A 111 13.03 8.55 -10.91
C PRO A 111 11.95 7.49 -11.12
N ASN A 112 12.17 6.25 -10.64
CA ASN A 112 11.19 5.17 -10.70
C ASN A 112 10.15 5.22 -9.58
N TYR A 113 10.44 5.91 -8.47
CA TYR A 113 9.47 6.10 -7.37
C TYR A 113 8.82 7.48 -7.47
N ASN A 114 9.65 8.51 -7.70
CA ASN A 114 9.30 9.92 -7.96
C ASN A 114 8.10 10.39 -7.13
N ASP A 115 8.26 10.32 -5.81
CA ASP A 115 7.15 10.57 -4.90
C ASP A 115 6.66 12.01 -4.99
N PRO A 116 5.35 12.20 -5.23
CA PRO A 116 4.81 13.50 -5.59
C PRO A 116 4.70 14.48 -4.42
N SER A 117 4.82 14.01 -3.16
CA SER A 117 4.89 14.89 -1.99
C SER A 117 5.68 14.30 -0.82
N PRO A 118 6.14 15.14 0.12
CA PRO A 118 6.58 14.70 1.43
C PRO A 118 5.47 13.87 2.11
N GLY A 119 5.83 12.73 2.70
CA GLY A 119 4.90 11.85 3.42
C GLY A 119 4.60 12.31 4.86
N PRO A 120 3.63 11.69 5.55
CA PRO A 120 2.84 10.55 5.08
C PRO A 120 1.79 10.95 4.02
N PHE A 121 1.66 10.16 2.96
CA PHE A 121 0.61 10.29 1.95
C PHE A 121 -0.03 8.92 1.66
N ALA A 122 -1.34 8.89 1.44
CA ALA A 122 -2.01 7.67 0.99
C ALA A 122 -1.89 7.56 -0.53
N ALA A 123 -1.70 6.35 -1.04
CA ALA A 123 -1.59 6.10 -2.47
C ALA A 123 -2.07 4.71 -2.88
N LEU A 124 -2.54 4.62 -4.14
CA LEU A 124 -2.60 3.39 -4.90
C LEU A 124 -1.45 3.39 -5.91
N ARG A 125 -0.51 2.47 -5.72
CA ARG A 125 0.69 2.26 -6.53
C ARG A 125 0.53 0.98 -7.34
N TRP A 126 1.19 0.94 -8.49
CA TRP A 126 1.21 -0.26 -9.32
C TRP A 126 2.52 -0.40 -10.05
N THR A 127 2.81 -1.62 -10.47
CA THR A 127 3.86 -1.93 -11.44
C THR A 127 3.23 -2.28 -12.77
N GLY A 128 3.83 -1.86 -13.88
CA GLY A 128 3.48 -2.39 -15.19
C GLY A 128 4.16 -3.74 -15.46
N SER A 129 4.27 -4.10 -16.73
CA SER A 129 4.99 -5.29 -17.21
C SER A 129 6.48 -5.29 -16.86
N SER A 130 7.07 -4.14 -16.53
CA SER A 130 8.47 -4.04 -16.12
C SER A 130 8.73 -4.44 -14.67
N GLY A 131 7.67 -4.63 -13.86
CA GLY A 131 7.79 -4.85 -12.42
C GLY A 131 8.34 -3.64 -11.64
N THR A 132 8.49 -2.49 -12.29
CA THR A 132 8.94 -1.26 -11.65
C THR A 132 7.73 -0.41 -11.26
N PRO A 133 7.66 0.12 -10.01
CA PRO A 133 6.60 1.03 -9.62
C PRO A 133 6.47 2.20 -10.61
N GLN A 134 5.24 2.60 -10.90
CA GLN A 134 4.97 3.69 -11.83
C GLN A 134 4.82 5.03 -11.09
N PRO A 135 5.28 6.14 -11.68
CA PRO A 135 5.12 7.47 -11.07
C PRO A 135 3.65 7.88 -11.00
N LEU A 136 3.26 8.50 -9.88
CA LEU A 136 1.86 8.86 -9.59
C LEU A 136 1.39 10.19 -10.21
N GLY A 137 2.31 11.00 -10.73
CA GLY A 137 2.11 12.44 -10.98
C GLY A 137 0.92 12.81 -11.88
N ALA A 138 0.40 11.89 -12.71
CA ALA A 138 -0.71 12.15 -13.63
C ALA A 138 -2.02 11.42 -13.30
N THR A 139 -2.06 10.52 -12.31
CA THR A 139 -3.23 9.63 -12.10
C THR A 139 -4.19 10.11 -11.01
N GLY A 140 -3.75 10.97 -10.10
CA GLY A 140 -4.55 11.40 -8.93
C GLY A 140 -4.84 10.25 -7.96
N LEU A 141 -4.02 9.19 -7.99
CA LEU A 141 -4.13 8.02 -7.11
C LEU A 141 -3.30 8.16 -5.84
N TYR A 142 -3.26 9.38 -5.33
CA TYR A 142 -2.58 9.71 -4.09
C TYR A 142 -3.15 11.00 -3.50
N THR A 143 -2.94 11.20 -2.20
CA THR A 143 -3.25 12.46 -1.53
C THR A 143 -2.17 13.50 -1.83
N SER A 144 -2.34 14.32 -2.86
CA SER A 144 -1.42 15.42 -3.16
C SER A 144 -1.56 16.52 -2.10
N GLN A 145 -0.45 16.97 -1.52
CA GLN A 145 -0.36 18.12 -0.61
C GLN A 145 -1.19 18.05 0.69
N GLN A 146 -1.98 17.00 0.90
CA GLN A 146 -2.61 16.76 2.20
C GLN A 146 -1.53 16.24 3.14
N ASN A 147 -1.10 17.11 4.04
CA ASN A 147 -0.24 16.71 5.14
C ASN A 147 -1.06 15.83 6.09
N LEU A 148 -0.90 14.50 5.96
CA LEU A 148 -1.62 13.51 6.76
C LEU A 148 -1.02 13.34 8.16
N MET A 149 -0.19 14.27 8.67
CA MET A 149 0.36 14.25 10.04
C MET A 149 -0.72 14.24 11.14
N GLN A 150 -1.98 14.50 10.80
CA GLN A 150 -3.12 14.43 11.72
C GLN A 150 -3.84 13.08 11.70
N TRP A 151 -3.39 12.13 10.88
CA TRP A 151 -3.98 10.82 10.79
C TRP A 151 -3.81 10.08 12.12
N GLY A 152 -4.93 9.63 12.67
CA GLY A 152 -4.95 8.82 13.87
C GLY A 152 -4.12 7.53 13.73
N LYS A 153 -3.88 6.87 14.86
CA LYS A 153 -3.13 5.60 14.87
C LYS A 153 -3.77 4.52 14.00
N ALA A 154 -5.10 4.49 13.86
CA ALA A 154 -5.81 3.49 13.06
C ALA A 154 -6.39 4.09 11.77
N LEU A 155 -6.03 3.49 10.63
CA LEU A 155 -6.46 3.90 9.29
C LEU A 155 -7.31 2.80 8.67
N ARG A 156 -8.59 3.07 8.45
CA ARG A 156 -9.49 2.10 7.82
C ARG A 156 -9.28 2.12 6.32
N TYR A 157 -9.10 0.95 5.71
CA TYR A 157 -9.05 0.84 4.26
C TYR A 157 -10.22 0.03 3.73
N THR A 158 -10.62 0.38 2.51
CA THR A 158 -11.47 -0.46 1.66
C THR A 158 -10.83 -0.56 0.29
N LEU A 159 -10.86 -1.77 -0.27
CA LEU A 159 -10.48 -2.03 -1.65
C LEU A 159 -11.54 -2.93 -2.27
N ASN A 160 -12.14 -2.46 -3.35
CA ASN A 160 -13.17 -3.17 -4.09
C ASN A 160 -12.66 -3.43 -5.48
N TYR A 161 -12.70 -4.69 -5.88
CA TYR A 161 -12.41 -5.15 -7.22
C TYR A 161 -13.70 -5.50 -7.95
N PHE A 162 -13.81 -4.99 -9.17
CA PHE A 162 -14.94 -5.23 -10.04
C PHE A 162 -14.48 -5.85 -11.36
N TYR A 163 -15.15 -6.93 -11.73
CA TYR A 163 -15.03 -7.57 -13.03
C TYR A 163 -16.40 -8.09 -13.47
N ASN A 164 -16.93 -7.51 -14.54
CA ASN A 164 -18.21 -7.89 -15.14
C ASN A 164 -18.04 -8.34 -16.61
N GLY A 165 -16.96 -9.08 -16.92
CA GLY A 165 -16.68 -9.57 -18.28
C GLY A 165 -16.12 -8.52 -19.25
N GLY A 166 -15.64 -7.39 -18.74
CA GLY A 166 -14.93 -6.33 -19.47
C GLY A 166 -13.67 -5.90 -18.72
N ASP A 167 -13.20 -4.68 -18.92
CA ASP A 167 -12.02 -4.18 -18.20
C ASP A 167 -12.27 -4.15 -16.69
N ALA A 168 -11.42 -4.84 -15.94
CA ALA A 168 -11.44 -4.80 -14.48
C ALA A 168 -11.14 -3.39 -13.98
N TYR A 169 -11.69 -3.02 -12.82
CA TYR A 169 -11.35 -1.78 -12.14
C TYR A 169 -11.37 -1.94 -10.61
N LEU A 170 -10.62 -1.07 -9.94
CA LEU A 170 -10.58 -0.96 -8.49
C LEU A 170 -11.16 0.38 -8.04
N THR A 171 -11.89 0.33 -6.93
CA THR A 171 -12.23 1.53 -6.15
C THR A 171 -11.90 1.28 -4.69
N GLY A 172 -11.78 2.35 -3.92
CA GLY A 172 -11.54 2.18 -2.49
C GLY A 172 -11.23 3.48 -1.77
N SER A 173 -10.82 3.32 -0.52
CA SER A 173 -10.48 4.43 0.34
C SER A 173 -9.46 4.06 1.41
N ILE A 174 -8.79 5.08 1.94
CA ILE A 174 -8.13 5.04 3.24
C ILE A 174 -8.66 6.23 4.05
N THR A 175 -9.22 5.94 5.22
CA THR A 175 -9.87 6.93 6.09
C THR A 175 -9.25 6.87 7.48
N ASP A 176 -8.91 8.04 8.01
CA ASP A 176 -8.55 8.19 9.42
C ASP A 176 -9.74 7.86 10.33
N SER A 177 -9.55 6.89 11.23
CA SER A 177 -10.62 6.46 12.15
C SER A 177 -11.04 7.55 13.13
N ASN A 178 -10.17 8.53 13.40
CA ASN A 178 -10.44 9.62 14.34
C ASN A 178 -11.05 10.86 13.67
N ASN A 179 -10.94 10.98 12.35
CA ASN A 179 -11.50 12.10 11.59
C ASN A 179 -11.85 11.67 10.16
N ALA A 180 -13.13 11.39 9.90
CA ALA A 180 -13.58 10.93 8.59
C ALA A 180 -13.38 11.95 7.45
N ALA A 181 -13.19 13.25 7.77
CA ALA A 181 -12.84 14.26 6.76
C ALA A 181 -11.45 14.01 6.15
N ASN A 182 -10.58 13.30 6.88
CA ASN A 182 -9.28 12.84 6.41
C ASN A 182 -9.45 11.50 5.66
N THR A 183 -9.95 11.58 4.43
CA THR A 183 -10.17 10.40 3.58
C THR A 183 -9.49 10.56 2.22
N PHE A 184 -8.69 9.58 1.85
CA PHE A 184 -8.28 9.32 0.47
C PHE A 184 -9.30 8.41 -0.19
N THR A 185 -9.77 8.74 -1.38
CA THR A 185 -10.55 7.83 -2.24
C THR A 185 -9.89 7.68 -3.60
N PHE A 186 -10.09 6.53 -4.23
CA PHE A 186 -9.58 6.29 -5.57
C PHE A 186 -10.56 5.50 -6.42
N ASP A 187 -10.41 5.67 -7.73
CA ASP A 187 -11.11 4.94 -8.78
C ASP A 187 -10.15 4.80 -9.96
N THR A 188 -9.90 3.56 -10.39
CA THR A 188 -8.96 3.29 -11.49
C THR A 188 -9.60 3.38 -12.86
N ARG A 189 -10.92 3.57 -12.97
CA ARG A 189 -11.58 3.72 -14.26
C ARG A 189 -11.04 4.94 -15.01
N GLY A 190 -10.63 4.72 -16.26
CA GLY A 190 -10.09 5.78 -17.13
C GLY A 190 -8.72 6.31 -16.70
N LYS A 191 -8.00 5.63 -15.79
CA LYS A 191 -6.64 6.03 -15.40
C LYS A 191 -5.62 5.45 -16.39
N LEU A 192 -4.96 6.35 -17.13
CA LEU A 192 -3.95 5.99 -18.13
C LEU A 192 -2.82 5.17 -17.48
N GLY A 193 -2.52 4.00 -18.05
CA GLY A 193 -1.35 3.20 -17.69
C GLY A 193 -1.54 2.17 -16.56
N ILE A 194 -2.76 2.04 -16.01
CA ILE A 194 -3.09 0.96 -15.06
C ILE A 194 -3.70 -0.19 -15.84
N THR A 195 -2.88 -1.21 -16.08
CA THR A 195 -3.36 -2.52 -16.48
C THR A 195 -3.53 -3.34 -15.21
N LEU A 196 -4.77 -3.50 -14.76
CA LEU A 196 -5.07 -4.47 -13.71
C LEU A 196 -4.92 -5.87 -14.31
N PRO A 197 -4.34 -6.84 -13.58
CA PRO A 197 -4.17 -8.18 -14.11
C PRO A 197 -5.52 -8.74 -14.58
N PRO A 198 -5.70 -8.98 -15.89
CA PRO A 198 -6.80 -9.78 -16.40
C PRO A 198 -6.44 -11.25 -16.15
N GLN A 199 -7.40 -12.05 -15.67
CA GLN A 199 -7.29 -13.51 -15.76
C GLN A 199 -7.91 -14.00 -17.07
#